data_AF-A0A3N5P699-F1
#
_entry.id   AF-A0A3N5P699-F1
#
_cell.length_a   1.000
_cell.length_b   1.000
_cell.length_c   1.000
_cell.angle_alpha   90.00
_cell.angle_beta   90.00
_cell.angle_gamma   90.00
#
_symmetry.space_group_name_H-M   'P 1'
#
loop_
_entity.id
_entity.type
_entity.pdbx_description
1 polymer ?
#
loop_
_entity_poly.entity_id
_entity_poly.type
_entity_poly.pdbx_seq_one_letter_code
_entity_poly.pdbx_strand_id
1 'polypeptide(L)'
;MGDPTKVLGTFFGDERFPVEWASEEEKQLHWYYDDLHCPNPISPMYSSLGWWGPSCEYMYRRFGAPFGKSWPGKIVNGYLYTCVTPRDADEAAKIGPYYGLVMGTYAKDFLTWWNNRYLPEIKRNFEYLDTFPLDTASLPELMIHMEEAIDIHERHLLLHWILNLAQFQASIDFNVVVGEIFGQVDPSLLGRIQISVEDRNWDSIQELWQLKEEVKGNPELQLLFDAGETAKEIRPAMAASTVGQAFLQKVGEYMKEYGVRTMYCHEFINKQWVEDLNPALETIKAYLVSNYDYPTVYKAAREDQAKAIEELRALMPETATEGQKDKFENALALMLRMMPLTPNHHFYLDQGTNGRMRLMFLGIGRHLTRLGLFDDPEDVYYLTYDELRYFAANPKTADNPDGYDG
;
A
#
# COMPACT_ATOMS: atom_id res chain seq x y z
N MET A 1 0.33 36.41 -3.46
CA MET A 1 1.11 35.16 -3.36
C MET A 1 2.58 35.53 -3.56
N GLY A 2 3.48 35.01 -2.74
CA GLY A 2 4.92 35.23 -2.93
C GLY A 2 5.40 34.60 -4.25
N ASP A 3 6.54 35.04 -4.74
CA ASP A 3 7.20 34.41 -5.89
C ASP A 3 7.52 32.94 -5.54
N PRO A 4 6.90 31.96 -6.22
CA PRO A 4 7.11 30.54 -5.93
C PRO A 4 8.53 30.07 -6.24
N THR A 5 9.35 30.89 -6.91
CA THR A 5 10.75 30.60 -7.21
C THR A 5 11.72 31.14 -6.15
N LYS A 6 11.24 31.95 -5.21
CA LYS A 6 12.09 32.54 -4.17
C LYS A 6 12.38 31.51 -3.08
N VAL A 7 13.65 31.09 -2.98
CA VAL A 7 14.15 30.33 -1.83
C VAL A 7 14.04 31.19 -0.57
N LEU A 8 13.24 30.72 0.40
CA LEU A 8 12.99 31.44 1.65
C LEU A 8 14.08 31.18 2.71
N GLY A 9 14.80 30.07 2.59
CA GLY A 9 15.90 29.66 3.44
C GLY A 9 16.42 28.30 3.02
N THR A 10 17.65 27.97 3.41
CA THR A 10 18.25 26.65 3.22
C THR A 10 18.80 26.15 4.55
N PHE A 11 18.72 24.84 4.77
CA PHE A 11 19.30 24.17 5.91
C PHE A 11 19.95 22.87 5.43
N PHE A 12 21.27 22.79 5.55
CA PHE A 12 22.06 21.65 5.06
C PHE A 12 22.50 20.71 6.20
N GLY A 13 21.92 20.88 7.39
CA GLY A 13 22.33 20.21 8.61
C GLY A 13 23.28 21.02 9.49
N ASP A 14 23.37 20.62 10.75
CA ASP A 14 24.30 21.14 11.75
C ASP A 14 24.67 20.03 12.77
N GLU A 15 25.40 20.35 13.83
CA GLU A 15 25.80 19.37 14.85
C GLU A 15 24.61 18.70 15.57
N ARG A 16 23.43 19.35 15.62
CA ARG A 16 22.23 18.83 16.29
C ARG A 16 21.30 18.09 15.33
N PHE A 17 21.43 18.36 14.04
CA PHE A 17 20.69 17.72 12.97
C PHE A 17 21.66 17.43 11.82
N PRO A 18 22.53 16.41 11.97
CA PRO A 18 23.52 16.10 10.96
C PRO A 18 22.82 15.58 9.69
N VAL A 19 23.27 16.06 8.52
CA VAL A 19 22.81 15.57 7.23
C VAL A 19 24.02 15.25 6.37
N GLU A 20 24.06 14.02 5.87
CA GLU A 20 25.11 13.57 4.96
C GLU A 20 24.68 13.75 3.50
N TRP A 21 25.49 14.50 2.77
CA TRP A 21 25.29 14.82 1.36
C TRP A 21 26.35 14.13 0.51
N ALA A 22 25.90 13.42 -0.52
CA ALA A 22 26.76 12.72 -1.47
C ALA A 22 27.48 13.69 -2.41
N SER A 23 26.89 14.86 -2.70
CA SER A 23 27.51 15.90 -3.52
C SER A 23 26.91 17.29 -3.29
N GLU A 24 27.54 18.33 -3.84
CA GLU A 24 26.98 19.69 -3.83
C GLU A 24 25.74 19.81 -4.71
N GLU A 25 25.65 19.03 -5.78
CA GLU A 25 24.48 18.99 -6.67
C GLU A 25 23.26 18.40 -5.95
N GLU A 26 23.47 17.36 -5.13
CA GLU A 26 22.39 16.76 -4.34
C GLU A 26 21.77 17.76 -3.35
N LYS A 27 22.59 18.63 -2.74
CA LYS A 27 22.14 19.69 -1.83
C LYS A 27 21.19 20.69 -2.49
N GLN A 28 21.25 20.83 -3.82
CA GLN A 28 20.41 21.78 -4.56
C GLN A 28 19.04 21.19 -4.94
N LEU A 29 18.80 19.91 -4.69
CA LEU A 29 17.50 19.27 -4.97
C LEU A 29 16.44 19.70 -3.95
N HIS A 30 15.17 19.60 -4.34
CA HIS A 30 14.05 19.89 -3.45
C HIS A 30 13.73 18.66 -2.58
N TRP A 31 14.42 18.55 -1.45
CA TRP A 31 14.16 17.53 -0.44
C TRP A 31 12.95 17.87 0.40
N TYR A 32 12.08 16.89 0.62
CA TYR A 32 10.91 17.00 1.49
C TYR A 32 10.80 15.76 2.38
N TYR A 33 10.15 15.95 3.53
CA TYR A 33 9.81 14.85 4.41
C TYR A 33 8.67 14.03 3.78
N ASP A 34 8.86 12.71 3.65
CA ASP A 34 7.82 11.83 3.09
C ASP A 34 6.80 11.42 4.16
N ASP A 35 6.07 12.41 4.68
CA ASP A 35 5.04 12.22 5.71
C ASP A 35 3.78 11.52 5.19
N LEU A 36 3.55 11.56 3.87
CA LEU A 36 2.44 10.89 3.23
C LEU A 36 2.51 9.37 3.41
N HIS A 37 3.71 8.80 3.32
CA HIS A 37 3.90 7.35 3.36
C HIS A 37 4.62 6.88 4.63
N CYS A 38 5.60 7.66 5.11
CA CYS A 38 6.41 7.36 6.30
C CYS A 38 6.28 8.48 7.36
N PRO A 39 5.07 8.68 7.95
CA PRO A 39 4.80 9.76 8.93
C PRO A 39 5.51 9.58 10.29
N ASN A 40 6.22 8.48 10.49
CA ASN A 40 6.93 8.15 11.73
C ASN A 40 8.39 7.80 11.43
N PRO A 41 9.26 7.76 12.46
CA PRO A 41 10.59 7.18 12.31
C PRO A 41 10.51 5.75 11.77
N ILE A 42 11.40 5.41 10.85
CA ILE A 42 11.44 4.09 10.22
C ILE A 42 12.47 3.17 10.89
N SER A 43 12.22 1.86 10.83
CA SER A 43 13.10 0.84 11.38
C SER A 43 14.40 0.69 10.55
N PRO A 44 15.52 0.25 11.16
CA PRO A 44 16.74 -0.11 10.44
C PRO A 44 16.46 -1.10 9.29
N MET A 45 15.64 -2.12 9.52
CA MET A 45 15.28 -3.09 8.48
C MET A 45 14.60 -2.42 7.29
N TYR A 46 13.54 -1.62 7.54
CA TYR A 46 12.83 -0.92 6.46
C TYR A 46 13.74 0.09 5.75
N SER A 47 14.60 0.79 6.48
CA SER A 47 15.56 1.73 5.88
C SER A 47 16.52 1.08 4.88
N SER A 48 16.90 -0.17 5.13
CA SER A 48 17.87 -0.90 4.30
C SER A 48 17.25 -1.58 3.08
N LEU A 49 15.94 -1.89 3.09
CA LEU A 49 15.27 -2.68 2.04
C LEU A 49 13.93 -2.13 1.55
N GLY A 50 13.16 -1.53 2.44
CA GLY A 50 11.75 -1.22 2.21
C GLY A 50 11.51 0.03 1.36
N TRP A 51 12.50 0.92 1.25
CA TRP A 51 12.40 2.15 0.46
C TRP A 51 12.28 1.84 -1.04
N TRP A 52 11.21 2.33 -1.68
CA TRP A 52 10.90 2.03 -3.07
C TRP A 52 11.70 2.87 -4.09
N GLY A 53 12.51 3.84 -3.68
CA GLY A 53 13.23 4.74 -4.60
C GLY A 53 13.96 4.04 -5.75
N PRO A 54 14.69 2.93 -5.52
CA PRO A 54 15.30 2.15 -6.60
C PRO A 54 14.28 1.63 -7.63
N SER A 55 13.11 1.18 -7.18
CA SER A 55 12.01 0.76 -8.07
C SER A 55 11.38 1.93 -8.82
N CYS A 56 11.45 3.16 -8.32
CA CYS A 56 11.04 4.35 -9.09
C CYS A 56 11.96 4.60 -10.30
N GLU A 57 13.25 4.28 -10.22
CA GLU A 57 14.14 4.43 -11.37
C GLU A 57 13.70 3.53 -12.54
N TYR A 58 13.18 2.35 -12.21
CA TYR A 58 12.54 1.48 -13.19
C TYR A 58 11.34 2.15 -13.86
N MET A 59 10.47 2.83 -13.09
CA MET A 59 9.35 3.60 -13.63
C MET A 59 9.85 4.64 -14.65
N TYR A 60 10.79 5.50 -14.22
CA TYR A 60 11.34 6.55 -15.08
C TYR A 60 11.96 5.99 -16.36
N ARG A 61 12.74 4.93 -16.27
CA ARG A 61 13.35 4.24 -17.42
C ARG A 61 12.30 3.60 -18.33
N ARG A 62 11.34 2.87 -17.76
CA ARG A 62 10.36 2.07 -18.52
C ARG A 62 9.46 2.94 -19.37
N PHE A 63 8.97 4.03 -18.80
CA PHE A 63 8.02 4.91 -19.47
C PHE A 63 8.70 6.03 -20.25
N GLY A 64 9.99 6.27 -20.01
CA GLY A 64 10.66 7.47 -20.51
C GLY A 64 10.02 8.74 -19.92
N ALA A 65 9.61 8.69 -18.65
CA ALA A 65 8.88 9.77 -18.00
C ALA A 65 9.72 11.07 -18.00
N PRO A 66 9.25 12.17 -18.59
CA PRO A 66 10.06 13.37 -18.81
C PRO A 66 10.23 14.22 -17.54
N PHE A 67 9.46 13.95 -16.49
CA PHE A 67 9.37 14.75 -15.28
C PHE A 67 10.33 14.30 -14.16
N GLY A 68 11.17 13.29 -14.40
CA GLY A 68 12.17 12.85 -13.43
C GLY A 68 13.01 11.69 -13.96
N LYS A 69 14.12 11.40 -13.27
CA LYS A 69 15.00 10.26 -13.60
C LYS A 69 15.27 9.30 -12.44
N SER A 70 15.19 9.80 -11.20
CA SER A 70 15.33 8.99 -10.00
C SER A 70 14.59 9.63 -8.84
N TRP A 71 14.37 8.85 -7.78
CA TRP A 71 13.69 9.29 -6.57
C TRP A 71 14.48 8.84 -5.33
N PRO A 72 15.63 9.47 -5.04
CA PRO A 72 16.46 9.10 -3.90
C PRO A 72 15.76 9.40 -2.57
N GLY A 73 16.00 8.52 -1.59
CA GLY A 73 15.60 8.69 -0.20
C GLY A 73 16.82 8.77 0.71
N LYS A 74 16.68 9.47 1.83
CA LYS A 74 17.68 9.58 2.89
C LYS A 74 17.00 9.48 4.24
N ILE A 75 17.65 8.80 5.18
CA ILE A 75 17.18 8.76 6.56
C ILE A 75 17.95 9.81 7.34
N VAL A 76 17.21 10.75 7.92
CA VAL A 76 17.78 11.82 8.72
C VAL A 76 17.05 11.82 10.07
N ASN A 77 17.80 11.51 11.14
CA ASN A 77 17.26 11.35 12.49
C ASN A 77 16.06 10.37 12.56
N GLY A 78 16.16 9.26 11.82
CA GLY A 78 15.12 8.23 11.75
C GLY A 78 13.97 8.52 10.79
N TYR A 79 13.86 9.73 10.24
CA TYR A 79 12.81 10.10 9.29
C TYR A 79 13.28 10.01 7.85
N LEU A 80 12.40 9.54 6.97
CA LEU A 80 12.66 9.45 5.53
C LEU A 80 12.40 10.80 4.85
N TYR A 81 13.47 11.40 4.34
CA TYR A 81 13.42 12.52 3.41
C TYR A 81 13.65 12.01 2.00
N THR A 82 12.99 12.63 1.04
CA THR A 82 13.03 12.17 -0.34
C THR A 82 13.02 13.35 -1.30
N CYS A 83 13.50 13.14 -2.53
CA CYS A 83 13.39 14.13 -3.58
C CYS A 83 13.25 13.46 -4.95
N VAL A 84 12.72 14.21 -5.92
CA VAL A 84 12.74 13.78 -7.32
C VAL A 84 13.91 14.45 -8.02
N THR A 85 14.79 13.65 -8.62
CA THR A 85 15.87 14.20 -9.43
C THR A 85 15.32 14.56 -10.81
N PRO A 86 15.41 15.83 -11.24
CA PRO A 86 14.90 16.25 -12.54
C PRO A 86 15.74 15.66 -13.69
N ARG A 87 15.11 15.53 -14.86
CA ARG A 87 15.82 15.31 -16.11
C ARG A 87 16.41 16.61 -16.63
N ASP A 88 17.46 16.48 -17.43
CA ASP A 88 17.89 17.57 -18.29
C ASP A 88 16.76 17.98 -19.25
N ALA A 89 16.63 19.28 -19.51
CA ALA A 89 15.52 19.81 -20.30
C ALA A 89 15.53 19.32 -21.76
N ASP A 90 16.71 19.19 -22.37
CA ASP A 90 16.84 18.71 -23.75
C ASP A 90 16.55 17.21 -23.82
N GLU A 91 16.97 16.44 -22.81
CA GLU A 91 16.61 15.02 -22.69
C GLU A 91 15.10 14.83 -22.49
N ALA A 92 14.49 15.59 -21.57
CA ALA A 92 13.05 15.56 -21.30
C ALA A 92 12.23 15.86 -22.56
N ALA A 93 12.65 16.86 -23.35
CA ALA A 93 12.01 17.21 -24.62
C ALA A 93 12.12 16.08 -25.67
N LYS A 94 13.25 15.37 -25.71
CA LYS A 94 13.46 14.24 -26.64
C LYS A 94 12.66 13.00 -26.26
N ILE A 95 12.53 12.70 -24.96
CA ILE A 95 11.85 11.49 -24.49
C ILE A 95 10.33 11.67 -24.35
N GLY A 96 9.83 12.89 -24.17
CA GLY A 96 8.41 13.19 -24.04
C GLY A 96 7.51 12.58 -25.13
N PRO A 97 7.87 12.64 -26.43
CA PRO A 97 7.10 11.98 -27.48
C PRO A 97 6.98 10.45 -27.32
N TYR A 98 8.02 9.78 -26.78
CA TYR A 98 7.94 8.35 -26.47
C TYR A 98 6.99 8.09 -25.31
N TYR A 99 7.07 8.89 -24.25
CA TYR A 99 6.13 8.80 -23.12
C TYR A 99 4.68 8.92 -23.61
N GLY A 100 4.38 9.95 -24.42
CA GLY A 100 3.04 10.13 -25.01
C GLY A 100 2.60 8.97 -25.91
N LEU A 101 3.53 8.36 -26.65
CA LEU A 101 3.25 7.19 -27.50
C LEU A 101 2.79 5.97 -26.70
N VAL A 102 3.46 5.67 -25.58
CA VAL A 102 3.20 4.43 -24.82
C VAL A 102 2.08 4.59 -23.81
N MET A 103 1.94 5.75 -23.17
CA MET A 103 1.04 5.93 -22.03
C MET A 103 -0.43 5.74 -22.37
N GLY A 104 -0.88 6.15 -23.56
CA GLY A 104 -2.24 5.89 -24.01
C GLY A 104 -2.54 4.39 -24.17
N THR A 105 -1.56 3.60 -24.59
CA THR A 105 -1.70 2.13 -24.67
C THR A 105 -1.75 1.51 -23.28
N TYR A 106 -0.88 1.96 -22.36
CA TYR A 106 -0.95 1.54 -20.97
C TYR A 106 -2.33 1.84 -20.38
N ALA A 107 -2.82 3.09 -20.44
CA ALA A 107 -4.13 3.44 -19.90
C ALA A 107 -5.25 2.55 -20.46
N LYS A 108 -5.29 2.35 -21.79
CA LYS A 108 -6.32 1.57 -22.48
C LYS A 108 -6.31 0.07 -22.14
N ASP A 109 -5.13 -0.55 -22.17
CA ASP A 109 -5.00 -2.01 -22.14
C ASP A 109 -4.60 -2.55 -20.75
N PHE A 110 -4.18 -1.70 -19.83
CA PHE A 110 -3.61 -2.13 -18.54
C PHE A 110 -4.57 -2.99 -17.73
N LEU A 111 -5.88 -2.69 -17.69
CA LEU A 111 -6.80 -3.54 -16.92
C LEU A 111 -6.85 -4.99 -17.45
N THR A 112 -6.70 -5.17 -18.77
CA THR A 112 -6.60 -6.50 -19.37
C THR A 112 -5.33 -7.21 -18.90
N TRP A 113 -4.19 -6.50 -18.88
CA TRP A 113 -2.92 -7.07 -18.40
C TRP A 113 -2.94 -7.33 -16.89
N TRP A 114 -3.56 -6.45 -16.11
CA TRP A 114 -3.77 -6.63 -14.69
C TRP A 114 -4.50 -7.95 -14.42
N ASN A 115 -5.69 -8.12 -15.00
CA ASN A 115 -6.54 -9.28 -14.74
C ASN A 115 -5.93 -10.59 -15.25
N ASN A 116 -5.30 -10.57 -16.44
CA ASN A 116 -4.88 -11.80 -17.11
C ASN A 116 -3.42 -12.17 -16.86
N ARG A 117 -2.58 -11.25 -16.39
CA ARG A 117 -1.13 -11.46 -16.23
C ARG A 117 -0.65 -11.09 -14.84
N TYR A 118 -0.81 -9.84 -14.41
CA TYR A 118 -0.16 -9.33 -13.21
C TYR A 118 -0.83 -9.78 -11.91
N LEU A 119 -2.15 -9.71 -11.81
CA LEU A 119 -2.86 -10.18 -10.63
C LEU A 119 -2.69 -11.70 -10.40
N PRO A 120 -2.75 -12.57 -11.44
CA PRO A 120 -2.41 -13.99 -11.26
C PRO A 120 -0.96 -14.23 -10.82
N GLU A 121 0.00 -13.41 -11.27
CA GLU A 121 1.39 -13.46 -10.80
C GLU A 121 1.48 -13.12 -9.31
N ILE A 122 0.88 -12.00 -8.90
CA ILE A 122 0.84 -11.54 -7.50
C ILE A 122 0.20 -12.59 -6.58
N LYS A 123 -0.93 -13.17 -6.99
CA LYS A 123 -1.62 -14.20 -6.19
C LYS A 123 -0.80 -15.47 -6.00
N ARG A 124 -0.04 -15.90 -7.02
CA ARG A 124 0.88 -17.04 -6.87
C ARG A 124 2.04 -16.72 -5.93
N ASN A 125 2.56 -15.50 -5.98
CA ASN A 125 3.60 -15.04 -5.07
C ASN A 125 3.07 -14.99 -3.62
N PHE A 126 1.82 -14.57 -3.41
CA PHE A 126 1.20 -14.63 -2.08
C PHE A 126 1.04 -16.04 -1.58
N GLU A 127 0.53 -16.95 -2.39
CA GLU A 127 0.43 -18.37 -2.01
C GLU A 127 1.80 -18.92 -1.58
N TYR A 128 2.86 -18.57 -2.30
CA TYR A 128 4.23 -18.96 -1.94
C TYR A 128 4.65 -18.43 -0.56
N LEU A 129 4.46 -17.13 -0.32
CA LEU A 129 4.82 -16.49 0.94
C LEU A 129 3.95 -16.96 2.12
N ASP A 130 2.65 -17.17 1.89
CA ASP A 130 1.66 -17.50 2.93
C ASP A 130 1.74 -18.97 3.36
N THR A 131 2.26 -19.85 2.49
CA THR A 131 2.36 -21.29 2.77
C THR A 131 3.77 -21.76 3.15
N PHE A 132 4.78 -20.90 3.06
CA PHE A 132 6.13 -21.24 3.49
C PHE A 132 6.15 -21.58 5.00
N PRO A 133 6.78 -22.69 5.41
CA PRO A 133 6.68 -23.19 6.79
C PRO A 133 7.65 -22.46 7.75
N LEU A 134 7.44 -21.16 7.95
CA LEU A 134 8.30 -20.26 8.73
C LEU A 134 8.62 -20.79 10.14
N ASP A 135 7.69 -21.50 10.77
CA ASP A 135 7.89 -21.98 12.14
C ASP A 135 8.75 -23.24 12.24
N THR A 136 8.89 -24.03 11.16
CA THR A 136 9.62 -25.31 11.18
C THR A 136 10.84 -25.33 10.27
N ALA A 137 10.98 -24.37 9.35
CA ALA A 137 12.15 -24.23 8.50
C ALA A 137 13.43 -23.99 9.32
N SER A 138 14.55 -24.52 8.83
CA SER A 138 15.89 -24.25 9.37
C SER A 138 16.31 -22.81 9.09
N LEU A 139 17.28 -22.28 9.86
CA LEU A 139 17.79 -20.93 9.63
C LEU A 139 18.30 -20.71 8.19
N PRO A 140 19.09 -21.63 7.57
CA PRO A 140 19.48 -21.45 6.17
C PRO A 140 18.30 -21.40 5.19
N GLU A 141 17.26 -22.22 5.39
CA GLU A 141 16.05 -22.18 4.55
C GLU A 141 15.29 -20.86 4.72
N LEU A 142 15.22 -20.34 5.94
CA LEU A 142 14.62 -19.03 6.23
C LEU A 142 15.40 -17.88 5.56
N MET A 143 16.74 -17.92 5.60
CA MET A 143 17.57 -16.91 4.95
C MET A 143 17.44 -16.97 3.42
N ILE A 144 17.29 -18.15 2.82
CA ILE A 144 17.01 -18.28 1.38
C ILE A 144 15.61 -17.73 1.05
N HIS A 145 14.61 -18.08 1.86
CA HIS A 145 13.25 -17.59 1.67
C HIS A 145 13.15 -16.06 1.82
N MET A 146 13.97 -15.46 2.68
CA MET A 146 14.10 -14.00 2.80
C MET A 146 14.51 -13.36 1.47
N GLU A 147 15.52 -13.91 0.78
CA GLU A 147 15.97 -13.39 -0.52
C GLU A 147 14.86 -13.53 -1.57
N GLU A 148 14.15 -14.66 -1.61
CA GLU A 148 13.04 -14.87 -2.54
C GLU A 148 11.85 -13.94 -2.24
N ALA A 149 11.59 -13.64 -0.97
CA ALA A 149 10.59 -12.67 -0.56
C ALA A 149 10.98 -11.24 -0.98
N ILE A 150 12.27 -10.89 -0.91
CA ILE A 150 12.81 -9.62 -1.40
C ILE A 150 12.66 -9.53 -2.93
N ASP A 151 12.99 -10.59 -3.67
CA ASP A 151 12.80 -10.64 -5.13
C ASP A 151 11.32 -10.41 -5.51
N ILE A 152 10.40 -11.04 -4.77
CA ILE A 152 8.95 -10.85 -4.93
C ILE A 152 8.55 -9.41 -4.61
N HIS A 153 9.05 -8.85 -3.51
CA HIS A 153 8.76 -7.48 -3.08
C HIS A 153 9.23 -6.46 -4.12
N GLU A 154 10.47 -6.57 -4.60
CA GLU A 154 10.98 -5.72 -5.68
C GLU A 154 10.10 -5.85 -6.92
N ARG A 155 9.79 -7.09 -7.35
CA ARG A 155 8.93 -7.34 -8.51
C ARG A 155 7.55 -6.69 -8.35
N HIS A 156 6.97 -6.77 -7.16
CA HIS A 156 5.68 -6.17 -6.85
C HIS A 156 5.73 -4.64 -6.85
N LEU A 157 6.81 -4.02 -6.37
CA LEU A 157 7.04 -2.58 -6.51
C LEU A 157 7.20 -2.16 -7.98
N LEU A 158 7.88 -2.97 -8.81
CA LEU A 158 7.93 -2.69 -10.26
C LEU A 158 6.53 -2.71 -10.88
N LEU A 159 5.67 -3.66 -10.47
CA LEU A 159 4.28 -3.74 -10.93
C LEU A 159 3.43 -2.57 -10.42
N HIS A 160 3.66 -2.11 -9.18
CA HIS A 160 3.04 -0.93 -8.59
C HIS A 160 3.22 0.26 -9.53
N TRP A 161 4.45 0.55 -9.95
CA TRP A 161 4.72 1.70 -10.83
C TRP A 161 4.05 1.61 -12.19
N ILE A 162 3.91 0.39 -12.73
CA ILE A 162 3.24 0.22 -14.02
C ILE A 162 1.76 0.55 -13.90
N LEU A 163 1.13 0.05 -12.84
CA LEU A 163 -0.28 0.29 -12.55
C LEU A 163 -0.55 1.75 -12.24
N ASN A 164 0.22 2.30 -11.31
CA ASN A 164 0.03 3.62 -10.73
C ASN A 164 0.07 4.70 -11.84
N LEU A 165 1.08 4.67 -12.72
CA LEU A 165 1.14 5.61 -13.84
C LEU A 165 0.04 5.39 -14.89
N ALA A 166 -0.32 4.14 -15.19
CA ALA A 166 -1.39 3.86 -16.15
C ALA A 166 -2.75 4.39 -15.67
N GLN A 167 -3.05 4.21 -14.38
CA GLN A 167 -4.27 4.69 -13.76
C GLN A 167 -4.28 6.22 -13.60
N PHE A 168 -3.16 6.82 -13.15
CA PHE A 168 -3.05 8.27 -13.08
C PHE A 168 -3.21 8.93 -14.44
N GLN A 169 -2.62 8.35 -15.50
CA GLN A 169 -2.79 8.89 -16.84
C GLN A 169 -4.26 8.91 -17.28
N ALA A 170 -5.04 7.85 -17.03
CA ALA A 170 -6.47 7.84 -17.35
C ALA A 170 -7.25 8.96 -16.63
N SER A 171 -6.87 9.26 -15.38
CA SER A 171 -7.49 10.32 -14.57
C SER A 171 -7.10 11.71 -15.07
N ILE A 172 -5.82 11.90 -15.42
CA ILE A 172 -5.28 13.13 -16.01
C ILE A 172 -5.95 13.41 -17.36
N ASP A 173 -6.03 12.40 -18.24
CA ASP A 173 -6.64 12.53 -19.56
C ASP A 173 -8.11 12.93 -19.44
N PHE A 174 -8.85 12.33 -18.51
CA PHE A 174 -10.22 12.72 -18.20
C PHE A 174 -10.31 14.18 -17.73
N ASN A 175 -9.49 14.59 -16.78
CA ASN A 175 -9.48 15.97 -16.28
C ASN A 175 -9.10 16.99 -17.36
N VAL A 176 -8.18 16.64 -18.27
CA VAL A 176 -7.82 17.47 -19.43
C VAL A 176 -9.02 17.62 -20.37
N VAL A 177 -9.70 16.52 -20.71
CA VAL A 177 -10.90 16.57 -21.56
C VAL A 177 -12.01 17.39 -20.91
N VAL A 178 -12.19 17.26 -19.60
CA VAL A 178 -13.14 18.09 -18.86
C VAL A 178 -12.74 19.57 -18.92
N GLY A 179 -11.46 19.90 -18.69
CA GLY A 179 -10.96 21.27 -18.78
C GLY A 179 -11.14 21.89 -20.17
N GLU A 180 -10.90 21.13 -21.22
CA GLU A 180 -11.06 21.56 -22.62
C GLU A 180 -12.53 21.85 -22.99
N ILE A 181 -13.47 21.06 -22.48
CA ILE A 181 -14.89 21.12 -22.87
C ILE A 181 -15.67 22.06 -21.93
N PHE A 182 -15.50 21.91 -20.63
CA PHE A 182 -16.31 22.58 -19.60
C PHE A 182 -15.60 23.79 -18.98
N GLY A 183 -14.29 23.94 -19.19
CA GLY A 183 -13.47 24.93 -18.48
C GLY A 183 -13.26 24.52 -17.03
N GLN A 184 -13.48 25.45 -16.09
CA GLN A 184 -13.31 25.17 -14.68
C GLN A 184 -14.54 24.44 -14.12
N VAL A 185 -14.33 23.21 -13.64
CA VAL A 185 -15.33 22.40 -12.92
C VAL A 185 -14.99 22.35 -11.43
N ASP A 186 -16.02 22.24 -10.59
CA ASP A 186 -15.85 22.05 -9.14
C ASP A 186 -15.00 20.79 -8.86
N PRO A 187 -13.84 20.92 -8.19
CA PRO A 187 -13.02 19.77 -7.80
C PRO A 187 -13.78 18.73 -6.96
N SER A 188 -14.78 19.15 -6.18
CA SER A 188 -15.61 18.22 -5.41
C SER A 188 -16.47 17.34 -6.30
N LEU A 189 -16.96 17.86 -7.43
CA LEU A 189 -17.73 17.08 -8.41
C LEU A 189 -16.83 16.04 -9.08
N LEU A 190 -15.63 16.44 -9.50
CA LEU A 190 -14.66 15.52 -10.10
C LEU A 190 -14.21 14.44 -9.11
N GLY A 191 -14.02 14.81 -7.84
CA GLY A 191 -13.73 13.87 -6.76
C GLY A 191 -14.81 12.79 -6.64
N ARG A 192 -16.10 13.17 -6.56
CA ARG A 192 -17.23 12.23 -6.49
C ARG A 192 -17.30 11.27 -7.68
N ILE A 193 -16.97 11.75 -8.88
CA ILE A 193 -16.95 10.93 -10.10
C ILE A 193 -15.81 9.90 -10.05
N GLN A 194 -14.64 10.29 -9.53
CA GLN A 194 -13.42 9.46 -9.50
C GLN A 194 -13.35 8.49 -8.30
N ILE A 195 -14.42 8.36 -7.52
CA ILE A 195 -14.48 7.36 -6.45
C ILE A 195 -14.55 5.95 -7.05
N SER A 196 -13.84 5.00 -6.46
CA SER A 196 -14.02 3.58 -6.78
C SER A 196 -15.26 3.01 -6.10
N VAL A 197 -16.08 2.28 -6.85
CA VAL A 197 -17.29 1.62 -6.36
C VAL A 197 -17.26 0.11 -6.49
N GLU A 198 -16.13 -0.46 -6.89
CA GLU A 198 -15.94 -1.91 -7.05
C GLU A 198 -14.48 -2.25 -6.80
N ASP A 199 -14.14 -2.59 -5.56
CA ASP A 199 -12.77 -2.87 -5.14
C ASP A 199 -12.70 -3.73 -3.88
N ARG A 200 -11.49 -4.18 -3.55
CA ARG A 200 -11.20 -5.09 -2.44
C ARG A 200 -11.53 -4.50 -1.06
N ASN A 201 -11.62 -3.17 -0.92
CA ASN A 201 -12.03 -2.57 0.34
C ASN A 201 -13.54 -2.75 0.55
N TRP A 202 -14.34 -2.59 -0.50
CA TRP A 202 -15.78 -2.89 -0.44
C TRP A 202 -16.04 -4.36 -0.11
N ASP A 203 -15.28 -5.29 -0.72
CA ASP A 203 -15.35 -6.73 -0.39
C ASP A 203 -15.08 -6.97 1.10
N SER A 204 -14.02 -6.34 1.63
CA SER A 204 -13.63 -6.46 3.04
C SER A 204 -14.69 -5.94 4.01
N ILE A 205 -15.31 -4.80 3.69
CA ILE A 205 -16.37 -4.19 4.50
C ILE A 205 -17.63 -5.08 4.46
N GLN A 206 -17.96 -5.63 3.28
CA GLN A 206 -19.10 -6.52 3.11
C GLN A 206 -18.97 -7.77 3.97
N GLU A 207 -17.82 -8.44 3.96
CA GLU A 207 -17.61 -9.66 4.73
C GLU A 207 -17.67 -9.42 6.24
N LEU A 208 -17.09 -8.32 6.74
CA LEU A 208 -17.26 -7.94 8.15
C LEU A 208 -18.72 -7.65 8.51
N TRP A 209 -19.47 -7.00 7.62
CA TRP A 209 -20.89 -6.78 7.82
C TRP A 209 -21.68 -8.10 7.84
N GLN A 210 -21.35 -9.07 6.98
CA GLN A 210 -21.96 -10.40 7.00
C GLN A 210 -21.68 -11.15 8.30
N LEU A 211 -20.44 -11.10 8.80
CA LEU A 211 -20.09 -11.66 10.12
C LEU A 211 -20.90 -10.98 11.24
N LYS A 212 -21.11 -9.65 11.15
CA LYS A 212 -21.99 -8.93 12.07
C LYS A 212 -23.44 -9.40 11.99
N GLU A 213 -24.00 -9.59 10.79
CA GLU A 213 -25.38 -10.07 10.63
C GLU A 213 -25.56 -11.50 11.15
N GLU A 214 -24.53 -12.35 11.03
CA GLU A 214 -24.53 -13.68 11.65
C GLU A 214 -24.65 -13.60 13.18
N VAL A 215 -23.91 -12.69 13.82
CA VAL A 215 -24.01 -12.46 15.27
C VAL A 215 -25.42 -12.02 15.64
N LYS A 216 -25.95 -11.03 14.92
CA LYS A 216 -27.30 -10.48 15.15
C LYS A 216 -28.41 -11.54 14.97
N GLY A 217 -28.19 -12.50 14.07
CA GLY A 217 -29.11 -13.61 13.80
C GLY A 217 -28.98 -14.80 14.77
N ASN A 218 -27.97 -14.81 15.65
CA ASN A 218 -27.69 -15.93 16.56
C ASN A 218 -27.71 -15.45 18.02
N PRO A 219 -28.73 -15.83 18.82
CA PRO A 219 -28.83 -15.40 20.22
C PRO A 219 -27.63 -15.76 21.11
N GLU A 220 -26.97 -16.89 20.87
CA GLU A 220 -25.79 -17.28 21.65
C GLU A 220 -24.58 -16.41 21.33
N LEU A 221 -24.34 -16.11 20.04
CA LEU A 221 -23.29 -15.18 19.64
C LEU A 221 -23.59 -13.76 20.12
N GLN A 222 -24.85 -13.32 20.04
CA GLN A 222 -25.29 -12.03 20.55
C GLN A 222 -24.97 -11.90 22.04
N LEU A 223 -25.28 -12.91 22.86
CA LEU A 223 -24.94 -12.93 24.28
C LEU A 223 -23.43 -12.85 24.53
N LEU A 224 -22.61 -13.53 23.72
CA LEU A 224 -21.15 -13.47 23.83
C LEU A 224 -20.60 -12.07 23.52
N PHE A 225 -21.14 -11.40 22.49
CA PHE A 225 -20.77 -10.02 22.18
C PHE A 225 -21.31 -9.02 23.21
N ASP A 226 -22.48 -9.25 23.79
CA ASP A 226 -23.08 -8.37 24.80
C ASP A 226 -22.41 -8.51 26.19
N ALA A 227 -21.75 -9.64 26.45
CA ALA A 227 -21.05 -9.90 27.70
C ALA A 227 -19.71 -9.14 27.85
N GLY A 228 -19.20 -8.51 26.79
CA GLY A 228 -17.95 -7.75 26.82
C GLY A 228 -18.00 -6.48 25.96
N GLU A 229 -17.22 -5.48 26.35
CA GLU A 229 -17.09 -4.20 25.63
C GLU A 229 -15.95 -4.25 24.62
N THR A 230 -14.94 -5.07 24.87
CA THR A 230 -13.73 -5.17 24.04
C THR A 230 -13.51 -6.59 23.51
N ALA A 231 -12.77 -6.72 22.40
CA ALA A 231 -12.41 -8.05 21.89
C ALA A 231 -11.62 -8.88 22.90
N LYS A 232 -10.83 -8.25 23.77
CA LYS A 232 -10.08 -8.94 24.84
C LYS A 232 -10.99 -9.62 25.86
N GLU A 233 -12.20 -9.10 26.08
CA GLU A 233 -13.21 -9.67 26.97
C GLU A 233 -14.07 -10.71 26.23
N ILE A 234 -14.41 -10.44 24.97
CA ILE A 234 -15.30 -11.29 24.15
C ILE A 234 -14.60 -12.59 23.73
N ARG A 235 -13.34 -12.49 23.28
CA ARG A 235 -12.62 -13.61 22.65
C ARG A 235 -12.45 -14.84 23.57
N PRO A 236 -12.07 -14.71 24.86
CA PRO A 236 -11.98 -15.87 25.74
C PRO A 236 -13.32 -16.61 25.91
N ALA A 237 -14.42 -15.86 26.05
CA ALA A 237 -15.76 -16.45 26.16
C ALA A 237 -16.18 -17.17 24.88
N MET A 238 -15.89 -16.59 23.71
CA MET A 238 -16.10 -17.26 22.43
C MET A 238 -15.33 -18.57 22.34
N ALA A 239 -14.04 -18.56 22.68
CA ALA A 239 -13.18 -19.73 22.63
C ALA A 239 -13.64 -20.86 23.57
N ALA A 240 -14.39 -20.55 24.62
CA ALA A 240 -14.96 -21.52 25.55
C ALA A 240 -16.28 -22.16 25.07
N SER A 241 -16.86 -21.69 23.96
CA SER A 241 -18.15 -22.17 23.44
C SER A 241 -18.01 -22.78 22.05
N THR A 242 -18.80 -23.80 21.73
CA THR A 242 -18.77 -24.43 20.39
C THR A 242 -19.19 -23.44 19.29
N VAL A 243 -20.22 -22.64 19.54
CA VAL A 243 -20.70 -21.62 18.60
C VAL A 243 -19.66 -20.51 18.39
N GLY A 244 -19.00 -20.07 19.46
CA GLY A 244 -17.95 -19.05 19.39
C GLY A 244 -16.69 -19.56 18.70
N GLN A 245 -16.28 -20.82 18.91
CA GLN A 245 -15.16 -21.43 18.17
C GLN A 245 -15.43 -21.48 16.66
N ALA A 246 -16.63 -21.90 16.25
CA ALA A 246 -17.02 -21.91 14.84
C ALA A 246 -17.04 -20.50 14.24
N PHE A 247 -17.49 -19.49 15.02
CA PHE A 247 -17.46 -18.10 14.58
C PHE A 247 -16.03 -17.56 14.47
N LEU A 248 -15.16 -17.83 15.45
CA LEU A 248 -13.74 -17.45 15.41
C LEU A 248 -13.00 -18.06 14.21
N GLN A 249 -13.38 -19.25 13.75
CA GLN A 249 -12.84 -19.82 12.53
C GLN A 249 -13.17 -18.96 11.30
N LYS A 250 -14.43 -18.51 11.15
CA LYS A 250 -14.84 -17.61 10.06
C LYS A 250 -14.15 -16.25 10.12
N VAL A 251 -13.99 -15.70 11.34
CA VAL A 251 -13.17 -14.49 11.54
C VAL A 251 -11.73 -14.75 11.11
N GLY A 252 -11.17 -15.92 11.42
CA GLY A 252 -9.84 -16.32 10.96
C GLY A 252 -9.74 -16.42 9.43
N GLU A 253 -10.77 -16.94 8.75
CA GLU A 253 -10.84 -16.99 7.28
C GLU A 253 -10.87 -15.58 6.66
N TYR A 254 -11.68 -14.67 7.22
CA TYR A 254 -11.65 -13.25 6.85
C TYR A 254 -10.26 -12.64 7.02
N MET A 255 -9.59 -12.93 8.15
CA MET A 255 -8.28 -12.36 8.47
C MET A 255 -7.16 -12.87 7.58
N LYS A 256 -7.28 -14.09 7.04
CA LYS A 256 -6.33 -14.60 6.03
C LYS A 256 -6.38 -13.79 4.74
N GLU A 257 -7.58 -13.44 4.28
CA GLU A 257 -7.75 -12.68 3.03
C GLU A 257 -7.50 -11.17 3.23
N TYR A 258 -8.06 -10.57 4.28
CA TYR A 258 -8.07 -9.10 4.45
C TYR A 258 -7.23 -8.59 5.62
N GLY A 259 -6.65 -9.48 6.42
CA GLY A 259 -5.90 -9.13 7.62
C GLY A 259 -4.41 -8.85 7.40
N VAL A 260 -3.86 -9.11 6.21
CA VAL A 260 -2.48 -8.68 5.89
C VAL A 260 -2.50 -7.18 5.61
N ARG A 261 -2.54 -6.42 6.69
CA ARG A 261 -3.01 -5.02 6.77
C ARG A 261 -2.57 -4.31 8.04
N THR A 262 -2.17 -3.06 7.91
CA THR A 262 -1.90 -2.15 9.03
C THR A 262 -2.12 -0.70 8.58
N MET A 263 -2.14 0.24 9.53
CA MET A 263 -2.37 1.67 9.25
C MET A 263 -1.20 2.30 8.47
N TYR A 264 0.04 1.92 8.78
CA TYR A 264 1.24 2.40 8.12
C TYR A 264 1.94 1.24 7.41
N CYS A 265 1.57 0.99 6.15
CA CYS A 265 2.02 -0.18 5.39
C CYS A 265 3.44 -0.06 4.83
N HIS A 266 3.99 1.15 4.76
CA HIS A 266 5.38 1.42 4.35
C HIS A 266 6.33 1.37 5.55
N GLU A 267 6.23 0.29 6.31
CA GLU A 267 7.08 -0.04 7.45
C GLU A 267 6.82 -1.51 7.84
N PHE A 268 7.87 -2.26 8.17
CA PHE A 268 7.77 -3.67 8.54
C PHE A 268 7.52 -3.90 10.04
N ILE A 269 7.76 -2.91 10.90
CA ILE A 269 7.56 -3.05 12.36
C ILE A 269 6.08 -3.01 12.80
N ASN A 270 5.17 -2.57 11.94
CA ASN A 270 3.77 -2.40 12.34
C ASN A 270 3.01 -3.71 12.31
N LYS A 271 2.45 -4.11 13.46
CA LYS A 271 1.62 -5.31 13.58
C LYS A 271 0.47 -5.32 12.57
N GLN A 272 0.30 -6.46 11.91
CA GLN A 272 -0.79 -6.72 10.97
C GLN A 272 -2.02 -7.23 11.71
N TRP A 273 -3.19 -7.04 11.10
CA TRP A 273 -4.43 -7.60 11.59
C TRP A 273 -4.34 -9.13 11.68
N VAL A 274 -3.81 -9.83 10.67
CA VAL A 274 -3.74 -11.31 10.62
C VAL A 274 -3.00 -11.93 11.83
N GLU A 275 -2.17 -11.16 12.53
CA GLU A 275 -1.45 -11.59 13.73
C GLU A 275 -2.33 -11.59 15.01
N ASP A 276 -3.47 -10.90 15.01
CA ASP A 276 -4.41 -10.84 16.13
C ASP A 276 -5.86 -10.66 15.66
N LEU A 277 -6.76 -11.55 16.07
CA LEU A 277 -8.19 -11.47 15.69
C LEU A 277 -8.93 -10.28 16.30
N ASN A 278 -8.37 -9.61 17.31
CA ASN A 278 -9.04 -8.56 18.07
C ASN A 278 -9.57 -7.39 17.21
N PRO A 279 -8.82 -6.82 16.25
CA PRO A 279 -9.31 -5.71 15.44
C PRO A 279 -10.56 -6.05 14.62
N ALA A 280 -10.68 -7.29 14.12
CA ALA A 280 -11.88 -7.74 13.42
C ALA A 280 -13.07 -7.88 14.38
N LEU A 281 -12.87 -8.46 15.56
CA LEU A 281 -13.91 -8.57 16.58
C LEU A 281 -14.38 -7.19 17.08
N GLU A 282 -13.46 -6.24 17.26
CA GLU A 282 -13.76 -4.85 17.60
C GLU A 282 -14.57 -4.17 16.51
N THR A 283 -14.22 -4.40 15.23
CA THR A 283 -14.97 -3.84 14.10
C THR A 283 -16.37 -4.43 14.01
N ILE A 284 -16.52 -5.75 14.21
CA ILE A 284 -17.83 -6.41 14.24
C ILE A 284 -18.69 -5.87 15.39
N LYS A 285 -18.12 -5.70 16.59
CA LYS A 285 -18.82 -5.09 17.74
C LYS A 285 -19.24 -3.66 17.41
N ALA A 286 -18.36 -2.85 16.81
CA ALA A 286 -18.71 -1.49 16.39
C ALA A 286 -19.88 -1.47 15.41
N TYR A 287 -19.89 -2.40 14.43
CA TYR A 287 -21.01 -2.55 13.49
C TYR A 287 -22.31 -3.01 14.13
N LEU A 288 -22.26 -3.82 15.20
CA LEU A 288 -23.43 -4.18 16.00
C LEU A 288 -24.00 -2.94 16.70
N VAL A 289 -23.14 -2.18 17.39
CA VAL A 289 -23.52 -0.99 18.16
C VAL A 289 -24.10 0.09 17.25
N SER A 290 -23.47 0.37 16.11
CA SER A 290 -23.96 1.38 15.17
C SER A 290 -25.09 0.88 14.26
N ASN A 291 -25.44 -0.41 14.35
CA ASN A 291 -26.28 -1.12 13.38
C ASN A 291 -25.87 -0.79 11.92
N TYR A 292 -24.56 -0.87 11.63
CA TYR A 292 -24.00 -0.53 10.33
C TYR A 292 -24.67 -1.35 9.21
N ASP A 293 -25.08 -0.69 8.13
CA ASP A 293 -25.82 -1.32 7.03
C ASP A 293 -25.05 -1.16 5.71
N TYR A 294 -24.21 -2.15 5.40
CA TYR A 294 -23.39 -2.15 4.19
C TYR A 294 -24.20 -1.96 2.91
N PRO A 295 -25.29 -2.72 2.64
CA PRO A 295 -26.11 -2.52 1.45
C PRO A 295 -26.56 -1.07 1.23
N THR A 296 -26.97 -0.37 2.29
CA THR A 296 -27.40 1.03 2.19
C THR A 296 -26.23 1.97 1.90
N VAL A 297 -25.11 1.83 2.62
CA VAL A 297 -23.92 2.69 2.42
C VAL A 297 -23.31 2.48 1.03
N TYR A 298 -23.17 1.23 0.61
CA TYR A 298 -22.63 0.87 -0.70
C TYR A 298 -23.52 1.38 -1.84
N LYS A 299 -24.85 1.21 -1.70
CA LYS A 299 -25.82 1.76 -2.65
C LYS A 299 -25.72 3.29 -2.73
N ALA A 300 -25.63 3.98 -1.59
CA ALA A 300 -25.52 5.44 -1.54
C ALA A 300 -24.26 5.94 -2.26
N ALA A 301 -23.10 5.29 -2.06
CA ALA A 301 -21.86 5.66 -2.75
C ALA A 301 -21.98 5.51 -4.27
N ARG A 302 -22.59 4.40 -4.75
CA ARG A 302 -22.83 4.17 -6.18
C ARG A 302 -23.80 5.18 -6.79
N GLU A 303 -24.89 5.46 -6.07
CA GLU A 303 -25.87 6.45 -6.52
C GLU A 303 -25.28 7.86 -6.53
N ASP A 304 -24.40 8.21 -5.57
CA ASP A 304 -23.73 9.50 -5.54
C ASP A 304 -22.79 9.68 -6.73
N GLN A 305 -21.95 8.68 -7.03
CA GLN A 305 -21.10 8.70 -8.22
C GLN A 305 -21.93 8.83 -9.51
N ALA A 306 -22.99 8.03 -9.65
CA ALA A 306 -23.86 8.08 -10.82
C ALA A 306 -24.52 9.46 -10.98
N LYS A 307 -25.00 10.05 -9.88
CA LYS A 307 -25.55 11.41 -9.89
C LYS A 307 -24.49 12.45 -10.28
N ALA A 308 -23.28 12.35 -9.73
CA ALA A 308 -22.17 13.24 -10.07
C ALA A 308 -21.81 13.16 -11.57
N ILE A 309 -21.86 11.97 -12.17
CA ILE A 309 -21.67 11.79 -13.61
C ILE A 309 -22.78 12.49 -14.41
N GLU A 310 -24.05 12.32 -14.03
CA GLU A 310 -25.17 12.99 -14.69
C GLU A 310 -25.14 14.50 -14.49
N GLU A 311 -24.75 14.98 -13.30
CA GLU A 311 -24.50 16.40 -13.01
C GLU A 311 -23.46 16.97 -13.98
N LEU A 312 -22.32 16.28 -14.18
CA LEU A 312 -21.30 16.72 -15.13
C LEU A 312 -21.82 16.68 -16.58
N ARG A 313 -22.55 15.64 -16.98
CA ARG A 313 -23.16 15.54 -18.33
C ARG A 313 -24.15 16.68 -18.58
N ALA A 314 -24.92 17.08 -17.58
CA ALA A 314 -25.86 18.19 -17.67
C ALA A 314 -25.16 19.56 -17.85
N LEU A 315 -23.89 19.67 -17.43
CA LEU A 315 -23.07 20.86 -17.67
C LEU A 315 -22.47 20.92 -19.09
N MET A 316 -22.71 19.92 -19.94
CA MET A 316 -22.17 19.87 -21.29
C MET A 316 -22.61 21.11 -22.08
N PRO A 317 -21.69 21.93 -22.60
CA PRO A 317 -22.06 23.12 -23.36
C PRO A 317 -22.87 22.76 -24.60
N GLU A 318 -23.92 23.53 -24.90
CA GLU A 318 -24.71 23.35 -26.13
C GLU A 318 -23.86 23.48 -27.40
N THR A 319 -22.74 24.22 -27.32
CA THR A 319 -21.77 24.40 -28.39
C THR A 319 -20.81 23.22 -28.56
N ALA A 320 -20.86 22.20 -27.68
CA ALA A 320 -20.00 21.03 -27.77
C ALA A 320 -20.31 20.23 -29.03
N THR A 321 -19.30 20.04 -29.87
CA THR A 321 -19.37 19.22 -31.08
C THR A 321 -19.57 17.74 -30.74
N GLU A 322 -20.09 16.96 -31.69
CA GLU A 322 -20.26 15.51 -31.49
C GLU A 322 -18.93 14.81 -31.15
N GLY A 323 -17.84 15.21 -31.82
CA GLY A 323 -16.51 14.68 -31.51
C GLY A 323 -16.02 15.01 -30.10
N GLN A 324 -16.40 16.15 -29.52
CA GLN A 324 -16.08 16.48 -28.12
C GLN A 324 -16.89 15.62 -27.15
N LYS A 325 -18.18 15.38 -27.45
CA LYS A 325 -19.02 14.49 -26.64
C LYS A 325 -18.49 13.05 -26.67
N ASP A 326 -18.12 12.56 -27.84
CA ASP A 326 -17.48 11.24 -27.98
C ASP A 326 -16.15 11.17 -27.21
N LYS A 327 -15.32 12.22 -27.29
CA LYS A 327 -14.06 12.30 -26.54
C LYS A 327 -14.31 12.25 -25.02
N PHE A 328 -15.32 12.99 -24.54
CA PHE A 328 -15.72 13.00 -23.14
C PHE A 328 -16.19 11.62 -22.67
N GLU A 329 -17.13 10.99 -23.37
CA GLU A 329 -17.67 9.69 -22.96
C GLU A 329 -16.61 8.59 -22.99
N ASN A 330 -15.70 8.61 -23.97
CA ASN A 330 -14.58 7.67 -24.02
C ASN A 330 -13.59 7.86 -22.85
N ALA A 331 -13.26 9.11 -22.52
CA ALA A 331 -12.35 9.41 -21.41
C ALA A 331 -12.99 9.05 -20.06
N LEU A 332 -14.27 9.38 -19.86
CA LEU A 332 -15.05 9.02 -18.68
C LEU A 332 -15.10 7.50 -18.51
N ALA A 333 -15.46 6.76 -19.57
CA ALA A 333 -15.54 5.30 -19.52
C ALA A 333 -14.20 4.65 -19.19
N LEU A 334 -13.09 5.14 -19.78
CA LEU A 334 -11.76 4.63 -19.49
C LEU A 334 -11.35 4.90 -18.03
N MET A 335 -11.54 6.14 -17.56
CA MET A 335 -11.22 6.51 -16.19
C MET A 335 -12.02 5.67 -15.19
N LEU A 336 -13.35 5.58 -15.33
CA LEU A 336 -14.20 4.79 -14.42
C LEU A 336 -13.78 3.32 -14.36
N ARG A 337 -13.41 2.73 -15.50
CA ARG A 337 -12.91 1.36 -15.59
C ARG A 337 -11.58 1.16 -14.85
N MET A 338 -10.77 2.20 -14.71
CA MET A 338 -9.47 2.17 -14.04
C MET A 338 -9.54 2.51 -12.55
N MET A 339 -10.61 3.17 -12.07
CA MET A 339 -10.74 3.59 -10.65
C MET A 339 -10.59 2.46 -9.63
N PRO A 340 -11.11 1.24 -9.86
CA PRO A 340 -10.85 0.11 -8.98
C PRO A 340 -9.36 -0.17 -8.70
N LEU A 341 -8.48 0.15 -9.64
CA LEU A 341 -7.06 -0.15 -9.50
C LEU A 341 -6.39 0.70 -8.42
N THR A 342 -6.91 1.89 -8.08
CA THR A 342 -6.35 2.72 -7.01
C THR A 342 -6.41 2.01 -5.65
N PRO A 343 -7.58 1.61 -5.12
CA PRO A 343 -7.62 0.82 -3.88
C PRO A 343 -7.09 -0.62 -4.07
N ASN A 344 -7.25 -1.24 -5.24
CA ASN A 344 -6.81 -2.63 -5.42
C ASN A 344 -5.28 -2.78 -5.41
N HIS A 345 -4.53 -1.86 -6.02
CA HIS A 345 -3.07 -1.94 -5.95
C HIS A 345 -2.58 -1.70 -4.53
N HIS A 346 -3.26 -0.84 -3.77
CA HIS A 346 -2.94 -0.66 -2.35
C HIS A 346 -3.17 -1.97 -1.59
N PHE A 347 -4.31 -2.62 -1.76
CA PHE A 347 -4.62 -3.90 -1.13
C PHE A 347 -3.58 -4.98 -1.45
N TYR A 348 -3.25 -5.17 -2.73
CA TYR A 348 -2.32 -6.22 -3.15
C TYR A 348 -0.86 -5.82 -2.90
N LEU A 349 -0.40 -4.69 -3.39
CA LEU A 349 1.03 -4.36 -3.44
C LEU A 349 1.48 -3.67 -2.16
N ASP A 350 0.97 -2.46 -1.89
CA ASP A 350 1.46 -1.61 -0.81
C ASP A 350 1.18 -2.22 0.56
N GLN A 351 -0.03 -2.71 0.77
CA GLN A 351 -0.44 -3.35 2.01
C GLN A 351 -0.07 -4.84 2.00
N GLY A 352 -0.52 -5.56 0.98
CA GLY A 352 -0.45 -7.02 0.94
C GLY A 352 0.98 -7.56 0.86
N THR A 353 1.88 -6.90 0.12
CA THR A 353 3.26 -7.38 -0.03
C THR A 353 4.13 -6.94 1.14
N ASN A 354 4.06 -5.66 1.55
CA ASN A 354 4.81 -5.20 2.72
C ASN A 354 4.38 -5.92 4.01
N GLY A 355 3.08 -6.19 4.17
CA GLY A 355 2.59 -6.99 5.31
C GLY A 355 3.15 -8.43 5.32
N ARG A 356 3.36 -9.04 4.16
CA ARG A 356 4.02 -10.36 4.06
C ARG A 356 5.52 -10.31 4.32
N MET A 357 6.19 -9.23 3.94
CA MET A 357 7.59 -8.99 4.33
C MET A 357 7.73 -8.97 5.85
N ARG A 358 6.82 -8.27 6.54
CA ARG A 358 6.76 -8.30 8.01
C ARG A 358 6.66 -9.73 8.55
N LEU A 359 5.69 -10.51 8.06
CA LEU A 359 5.45 -11.88 8.55
C LEU A 359 6.65 -12.80 8.34
N MET A 360 7.33 -12.66 7.19
CA MET A 360 8.56 -13.38 6.86
C MET A 360 9.67 -13.02 7.87
N PHE A 361 9.96 -11.73 8.08
CA PHE A 361 10.97 -11.30 9.06
C PHE A 361 10.61 -11.74 10.48
N LEU A 362 9.33 -11.66 10.86
CA LEU A 362 8.88 -12.15 12.17
C LEU A 362 9.12 -13.65 12.32
N GLY A 363 8.98 -14.43 11.24
CA GLY A 363 9.34 -15.84 11.20
C GLY A 363 10.82 -16.08 11.52
N ILE A 364 11.71 -15.29 10.92
CA ILE A 364 13.16 -15.31 11.22
C ILE A 364 13.40 -14.94 12.68
N GLY A 365 12.80 -13.85 13.17
CA GLY A 365 12.93 -13.42 14.56
C GLY A 365 12.46 -14.47 15.56
N ARG A 366 11.32 -15.13 15.30
CA ARG A 366 10.84 -16.27 16.12
C ARG A 366 11.85 -17.43 16.12
N HIS A 367 12.48 -17.70 14.98
CA HIS A 367 13.52 -18.73 14.88
C HIS A 367 14.74 -18.38 15.75
N LEU A 368 15.26 -17.15 15.64
CA LEU A 368 16.40 -16.67 16.42
C LEU A 368 16.11 -16.61 17.92
N THR A 369 14.89 -16.24 18.31
CA THR A 369 14.43 -16.29 19.72
C THR A 369 14.46 -17.72 20.26
N ARG A 370 14.02 -18.72 19.48
CA ARG A 370 14.08 -20.14 19.90
C ARG A 370 15.50 -20.65 20.09
N LEU A 371 16.48 -20.07 19.39
CA LEU A 371 17.89 -20.37 19.56
C LEU A 371 18.51 -19.63 20.77
N GLY A 372 17.75 -18.76 21.44
CA GLY A 372 18.24 -17.92 22.53
C GLY A 372 19.14 -16.78 22.05
N LEU A 373 19.05 -16.40 20.77
CA LEU A 373 19.84 -15.34 20.17
C LEU A 373 19.16 -13.97 20.25
N PHE A 374 17.82 -13.94 20.28
CA PHE A 374 17.00 -12.74 20.51
C PHE A 374 16.17 -12.89 21.79
N ASP A 375 15.86 -11.76 22.41
CA ASP A 375 14.94 -11.68 23.55
C ASP A 375 13.48 -11.57 23.06
N ASP A 376 13.25 -10.81 21.99
CA ASP A 376 11.94 -10.65 21.34
C ASP A 376 12.04 -10.96 19.82
N PRO A 377 11.07 -11.69 19.23
CA PRO A 377 11.03 -11.91 17.78
C PRO A 377 11.04 -10.62 16.94
N GLU A 378 10.56 -9.50 17.47
CA GLU A 378 10.54 -8.22 16.77
C GLU A 378 11.90 -7.49 16.79
N ASP A 379 12.90 -8.00 17.54
CA ASP A 379 14.28 -7.46 17.51
C ASP A 379 14.88 -7.52 16.09
N VAL A 380 14.37 -8.42 15.24
CA VAL A 380 14.74 -8.54 13.81
C VAL A 380 14.59 -7.23 13.03
N TYR A 381 13.66 -6.35 13.39
CA TYR A 381 13.42 -5.10 12.67
C TYR A 381 14.46 -4.02 12.98
N TYR A 382 15.24 -4.21 14.06
CA TYR A 382 16.29 -3.29 14.48
C TYR A 382 17.67 -3.61 13.90
N LEU A 383 17.76 -4.69 13.11
CA LEU A 383 18.90 -4.96 12.25
C LEU A 383 18.61 -4.44 10.84
N THR A 384 19.63 -3.96 10.14
CA THR A 384 19.58 -3.82 8.68
C THR A 384 19.65 -5.20 8.00
N TYR A 385 19.36 -5.24 6.70
CA TYR A 385 19.44 -6.46 5.90
C TYR A 385 20.78 -7.19 6.00
N ASP A 386 21.89 -6.47 5.87
CA ASP A 386 23.21 -7.08 5.92
C ASP A 386 23.59 -7.52 7.34
N GLU A 387 23.23 -6.72 8.36
CA GLU A 387 23.47 -7.07 9.76
C GLU A 387 22.72 -8.35 10.14
N LEU A 388 21.47 -8.53 9.68
CA LEU A 388 20.72 -9.78 9.88
C LEU A 388 21.46 -10.98 9.25
N ARG A 389 22.05 -10.81 8.06
CA ARG A 389 22.80 -11.89 7.39
C ARG A 389 24.09 -12.22 8.12
N TYR A 390 24.83 -11.21 8.60
CA TYR A 390 26.05 -11.40 9.37
C TYR A 390 25.73 -12.10 10.70
N PHE A 391 24.69 -11.64 11.40
CA PHE A 391 24.22 -12.21 12.65
C PHE A 391 23.76 -13.65 12.49
N ALA A 392 22.94 -13.95 11.47
CA ALA A 392 22.45 -15.30 11.21
C ALA A 392 23.58 -16.29 10.87
N ALA A 393 24.65 -15.84 10.22
CA ALA A 393 25.76 -16.69 9.82
C ALA A 393 26.78 -16.94 10.94
N ASN A 394 27.01 -15.96 11.82
CA ASN A 394 28.05 -16.02 12.84
C ASN A 394 27.67 -15.23 14.10
N PRO A 395 26.63 -15.63 14.86
CA PRO A 395 26.20 -14.86 16.02
C PRO A 395 27.22 -14.96 17.15
N LYS A 396 27.41 -13.84 17.86
CA LYS A 396 28.19 -13.82 19.11
C LYS A 396 27.44 -14.59 20.19
N THR A 397 28.09 -15.59 20.76
CA THR A 397 27.54 -16.41 21.85
C THR A 397 28.63 -16.72 22.87
N ALA A 398 28.27 -17.36 23.99
CA ALA A 398 29.27 -17.82 24.97
C ALA A 398 30.29 -18.79 24.34
N ASP A 399 29.85 -19.61 23.38
CA ASP A 399 30.69 -20.58 22.66
C ASP A 399 31.36 -19.99 21.41
N ASN A 400 30.97 -18.77 21.01
CA ASN A 400 31.53 -18.02 19.89
C ASN A 400 31.75 -16.54 20.28
N PRO A 401 32.75 -16.24 21.13
CA PRO A 401 32.94 -14.88 21.66
C PRO A 401 33.38 -13.86 20.60
N ASP A 402 33.94 -14.33 19.49
CA ASP A 402 34.38 -13.51 18.35
C ASP A 402 33.29 -13.37 17.25
N GLY A 403 32.07 -13.83 17.54
CA GLY A 403 30.92 -13.68 16.63
C GLY A 403 30.44 -12.23 16.49
N TYR A 404 29.55 -12.02 15.53
CA TYR A 404 28.87 -10.76 15.26
C TYR A 404 27.78 -10.48 16.31
N ASP A 405 27.76 -9.30 16.92
CA ASP A 405 26.84 -8.94 18.01
C ASP A 405 25.63 -8.07 17.63
N GLY A 406 25.45 -7.78 16.35
CA GLY A 406 24.37 -6.89 15.90
C GLY A 406 24.90 -5.50 15.64
#